data_AF-A0A426Y016-F1
#
_entry.id   AF-A0A426Y016-F1
#
_cell.length_a   1.000
_cell.length_b   1.000
_cell.length_c   1.000
_cell.angle_alpha   90.00
_cell.angle_beta   90.00
_cell.angle_gamma   90.00
#
_symmetry.space_group_name_H-M   'P 1'
#
loop_
_entity.id
_entity.type
_entity.pdbx_description
1 polymer ?
#
loop_
_entity_poly.entity_id
_entity_poly.type
_entity_poly.pdbx_seq_one_letter_code
_entity_poly.pdbx_strand_id
1 'polypeptide(L)'
;MAISHNDLSLRTHWRSDISSRLALFLVVVSVLCGLVSFVLCLAAEASRSEATWYLLSNNGDGSKTYQCVYTSSGRTPLACAVCAFLLLAVAMFAEHAYMLVAATSPKHPALAAWPSLPDDPRTSSSAARTLTLRACFLFLTTWICFAIAAVLLIIGIGVESGHISQWRNPKPGCHVIRPGLFAAAGIFGLITVLLGVGLYLTALQTQRLHQEEENMRRGITQATRPHQFPPPSAPQAAHTTQGGDPATINKASTSA
;
A
#
# COMPACT_ATOMS: atom_id res chain seq x y z
N MET A 1 -30.16 -0.63 22.41
CA MET A 1 -30.31 -0.92 20.97
C MET A 1 -29.25 -1.98 20.63
N ALA A 2 -29.66 -3.23 20.42
CA ALA A 2 -28.72 -4.33 20.18
C ALA A 2 -28.32 -4.34 18.70
N ILE A 3 -27.02 -4.23 18.42
CA ILE A 3 -26.48 -4.31 17.07
C ILE A 3 -26.59 -5.77 16.63
N SER A 4 -27.41 -6.04 15.60
CA SER A 4 -27.55 -7.38 15.05
C SER A 4 -26.31 -7.76 14.23
N HIS A 5 -25.94 -9.04 14.21
CA HIS A 5 -24.79 -9.55 13.45
C HIS A 5 -24.86 -9.20 11.94
N ASN A 6 -26.08 -8.98 11.41
CA ASN A 6 -26.31 -8.58 10.02
C ASN A 6 -25.92 -7.12 9.74
N ASP A 7 -26.05 -6.21 10.72
CA ASP A 7 -25.61 -4.82 10.56
C ASP A 7 -24.09 -4.71 10.51
N LEU A 8 -23.40 -5.59 11.25
CA LEU A 8 -21.94 -5.64 11.24
C LEU A 8 -21.39 -6.18 9.90
N SER A 9 -22.05 -7.20 9.33
CA SER A 9 -21.62 -7.84 8.07
C SER A 9 -21.83 -6.91 6.86
N LEU A 10 -22.96 -6.21 6.81
CA LEU A 10 -23.28 -5.29 5.72
C LEU A 10 -22.33 -4.09 5.69
N ARG A 11 -22.02 -3.53 6.88
CA ARG A 11 -21.04 -2.45 7.03
C ARG A 11 -19.61 -2.90 6.68
N THR A 12 -19.22 -4.12 7.02
CA THR A 12 -17.88 -4.64 6.70
C THR A 12 -17.71 -4.98 5.22
N HIS A 13 -18.75 -5.48 4.54
CA HIS A 13 -18.76 -5.71 3.10
C HIS A 13 -18.61 -4.38 2.34
N TRP A 14 -19.44 -3.39 2.67
CA TRP A 14 -19.42 -2.07 1.99
C TRP A 14 -18.09 -1.34 2.17
N ARG A 15 -17.50 -1.39 3.37
CA ARG A 15 -16.17 -0.82 3.65
C ARG A 15 -15.05 -1.53 2.89
N SER A 16 -15.20 -2.83 2.60
CA SER A 16 -14.19 -3.61 1.86
C SER A 16 -14.18 -3.29 0.37
N ASP A 17 -15.37 -3.13 -0.24
CA ASP A 17 -15.49 -2.81 -1.68
C ASP A 17 -14.99 -1.39 -2.00
N ILE A 18 -15.21 -0.43 -1.09
CA ILE A 18 -14.70 0.94 -1.27
C ILE A 18 -13.17 0.98 -1.11
N SER A 19 -12.64 0.24 -0.15
CA SER A 19 -11.20 0.14 0.07
C SER A 19 -10.50 -0.47 -1.14
N SER A 20 -11.03 -1.55 -1.73
CA SER A 20 -10.42 -2.20 -2.90
C SER A 20 -10.38 -1.29 -4.13
N ARG A 21 -11.48 -0.58 -4.42
CA ARG A 21 -11.56 0.40 -5.53
C ARG A 21 -10.61 1.58 -5.31
N LEU A 22 -10.55 2.10 -4.09
CA LEU A 22 -9.63 3.18 -3.74
C LEU A 22 -8.17 2.73 -3.88
N ALA A 23 -7.84 1.52 -3.42
CA ALA A 23 -6.49 0.96 -3.57
C ALA A 23 -6.07 0.88 -5.04
N LEU A 24 -6.94 0.31 -5.88
CA LEU A 24 -6.69 0.18 -7.31
C LEU A 24 -6.53 1.55 -7.97
N PHE A 25 -7.39 2.50 -7.63
CA PHE A 25 -7.30 3.88 -8.12
C PHE A 25 -5.96 4.54 -7.74
N LEU A 26 -5.53 4.40 -6.47
CA LEU A 26 -4.26 4.93 -6.00
C LEU A 26 -3.06 4.32 -6.74
N VAL A 27 -3.09 3.02 -7.00
CA VAL A 27 -2.05 2.33 -7.78
C VAL A 27 -2.02 2.83 -9.23
N VAL A 28 -3.17 3.01 -9.88
CA VAL A 28 -3.21 3.56 -11.25
C VAL A 28 -2.67 4.99 -11.28
N VAL A 29 -3.08 5.82 -10.32
CA VAL A 29 -2.59 7.20 -10.20
C VAL A 29 -1.08 7.23 -9.90
N SER A 30 -0.56 6.35 -9.02
CA SER A 30 0.87 6.29 -8.70
C SER A 30 1.70 5.89 -9.92
N VAL A 31 1.23 4.94 -10.72
CA VAL A 31 1.86 4.54 -12.00
C VAL A 31 1.90 5.70 -12.99
N LEU A 32 0.78 6.40 -13.20
CA LEU A 32 0.74 7.57 -14.09
C LEU A 32 1.68 8.67 -13.60
N CYS A 33 1.67 8.94 -12.29
CA CYS A 33 2.54 9.91 -11.64
C CYS A 33 4.02 9.56 -11.82
N GLY A 34 4.37 8.27 -11.68
CA GLY A 34 5.72 7.74 -11.93
C GLY A 34 6.17 7.90 -13.38
N LEU A 35 5.30 7.60 -14.34
CA LEU A 35 5.57 7.77 -15.77
C LEU A 35 5.79 9.24 -16.14
N VAL A 36 4.93 10.13 -15.65
CA VAL A 36 5.10 11.58 -15.86
C VAL A 36 6.41 12.06 -15.22
N SER A 37 6.72 11.60 -14.00
CA SER A 37 7.98 11.91 -13.32
C SER A 37 9.19 11.45 -14.14
N PHE A 38 9.15 10.26 -14.72
CA PHE A 38 10.21 9.74 -15.58
C PHE A 38 10.41 10.61 -16.83
N VAL A 39 9.32 11.00 -17.51
CA VAL A 39 9.39 11.90 -18.67
C VAL A 39 9.95 13.27 -18.27
N LEU A 40 9.55 13.81 -17.12
CA LEU A 40 10.11 15.05 -16.60
C LEU A 40 11.60 14.94 -16.27
N CYS A 41 12.05 13.80 -15.74
CA CYS A 41 13.49 13.54 -15.55
C CYS A 41 14.25 13.51 -16.89
N LEU A 42 13.68 12.92 -17.95
CA LEU A 42 14.27 12.95 -19.28
C LEU A 42 14.27 14.37 -19.87
N ALA A 43 13.20 15.13 -19.66
CA ALA A 43 13.13 16.53 -20.07
C ALA A 43 14.17 17.39 -19.32
N ALA A 44 14.37 17.14 -18.02
CA ALA A 44 15.42 17.78 -17.24
C ALA A 44 16.82 17.43 -17.76
N GLU A 45 17.06 16.15 -18.10
CA GLU A 45 18.32 15.71 -18.69
C GLU A 45 18.59 16.38 -20.05
N ALA A 46 17.57 16.47 -20.91
CA ALA A 46 17.68 17.08 -22.23
C ALA A 46 17.84 18.60 -22.18
N SER A 47 17.39 19.25 -21.10
CA SER A 47 17.45 20.70 -20.91
C SER A 47 18.54 21.15 -19.93
N ARG A 48 19.42 20.24 -19.49
CA ARG A 48 20.50 20.54 -18.53
C ARG A 48 21.39 21.68 -19.03
N SER A 49 21.95 22.43 -18.09
CA SER A 49 22.92 23.47 -18.42
C SER A 49 24.29 22.86 -18.76
N GLU A 50 24.90 23.31 -19.86
CA GLU A 50 26.26 22.92 -20.24
C GLU A 50 27.22 24.11 -20.06
N ALA A 51 28.49 23.85 -19.74
CA ALA A 51 29.49 24.91 -19.62
C ALA A 51 30.39 24.95 -20.85
N THR A 52 30.56 26.14 -21.41
CA THR A 52 31.53 26.43 -22.47
C THR A 52 32.73 27.14 -21.87
N TRP A 53 33.94 26.68 -22.22
CA TRP A 53 35.20 27.24 -21.75
C TRP A 53 35.82 28.13 -22.83
N TYR A 54 36.33 29.28 -22.42
CA TYR A 54 37.06 30.19 -23.30
C TYR A 54 38.37 30.63 -22.63
N LEU A 55 39.38 30.82 -23.47
CA LEU A 55 40.72 31.21 -23.06
C LEU A 55 40.83 32.73 -23.17
N LEU A 56 40.91 33.44 -22.04
CA LEU A 56 41.28 34.85 -22.03
C LEU A 56 42.80 34.94 -21.89
N SER A 57 43.46 35.45 -22.93
CA SER A 57 44.86 35.86 -22.84
C SER A 57 44.91 37.30 -22.38
N ASN A 58 45.54 37.56 -21.23
CA ASN A 58 45.78 38.94 -20.80
C ASN A 58 46.94 39.52 -21.62
N ASN A 59 46.76 40.68 -22.24
CA ASN A 59 47.67 41.28 -23.23
C ASN A 59 49.02 41.79 -22.67
N GLY A 60 49.44 41.38 -21.46
CA GLY A 60 50.64 41.90 -20.82
C GLY A 60 51.49 40.92 -20.00
N ASP A 61 50.96 39.76 -19.61
CA ASP A 61 51.63 38.85 -18.66
C ASP A 61 51.79 37.41 -19.18
N GLY A 62 51.28 37.10 -20.38
CA GLY A 62 51.32 35.73 -20.93
C GLY A 62 50.51 34.69 -20.12
N SER A 63 49.89 35.10 -19.01
CA SER A 63 49.03 34.27 -18.18
C SER A 63 47.69 34.04 -18.88
N LYS A 64 47.41 32.76 -19.18
CA LYS A 64 46.15 32.31 -19.78
C LYS A 64 45.13 32.09 -18.66
N THR A 65 44.07 32.89 -18.61
CA THR A 65 42.96 32.69 -17.67
C THR A 65 41.85 31.91 -18.37
N TYR A 66 41.55 30.72 -17.87
CA TYR A 66 40.37 29.96 -18.29
C TYR A 66 39.15 30.51 -17.58
N GLN A 67 38.14 30.89 -18.34
CA GLN A 67 36.85 31.23 -17.79
C GLN A 67 35.77 30.41 -18.49
N CYS A 68 34.66 30.20 -17.79
CA CYS A 68 33.55 29.41 -18.28
C CYS A 68 32.24 30.19 -18.15
N VAL A 69 31.33 29.91 -19.08
CA VAL A 69 29.98 30.48 -19.14
C VAL A 69 29.01 29.34 -19.43
N TYR A 70 27.81 29.41 -18.86
CA TYR A 70 26.76 28.44 -19.11
C TYR A 70 26.04 28.73 -20.43
N THR A 71 25.68 27.69 -21.17
CA THR A 71 25.01 27.80 -22.48
C THR A 71 23.54 28.18 -22.36
N SER A 72 22.89 27.77 -21.25
CA SER A 72 21.46 27.93 -21.02
C SER A 72 21.16 28.27 -19.56
N SER A 73 19.92 28.73 -19.32
CA SER A 73 19.41 28.96 -17.97
C SER A 73 18.91 27.65 -17.35
N GLY A 74 19.26 27.40 -16.08
CA GLY A 74 18.81 26.22 -15.33
C GLY A 74 17.31 26.18 -14.98
N ARG A 75 16.51 27.18 -15.39
CA ARG A 75 15.08 27.29 -15.01
C ARG A 75 14.23 26.11 -15.46
N THR A 76 14.40 25.67 -16.71
CA THR A 76 13.65 24.55 -17.28
C THR A 76 14.01 23.22 -16.63
N PRO A 77 15.30 22.80 -16.58
CA PRO A 77 15.65 21.53 -15.95
C PRO A 77 15.32 21.52 -14.46
N LEU A 78 15.46 22.66 -13.77
CA LEU A 78 15.05 22.80 -12.38
C LEU A 78 13.54 22.62 -12.19
N ALA A 79 12.71 23.28 -12.99
CA ALA A 79 11.26 23.14 -12.90
C ALA A 79 10.83 21.69 -13.15
N CYS A 80 11.38 21.06 -14.20
CA CYS A 80 11.13 19.66 -14.51
C CYS A 80 11.55 18.72 -13.35
N ALA A 81 12.75 18.92 -12.79
CA ALA A 81 13.26 18.09 -11.70
C ALA A 81 12.46 18.26 -10.39
N VAL A 82 12.07 19.49 -10.05
CA VAL A 82 11.22 19.77 -8.87
C VAL A 82 9.85 19.12 -9.06
N CYS A 83 9.21 19.29 -10.22
CA CYS A 83 7.93 18.65 -10.51
C CYS A 83 8.04 17.11 -10.45
N ALA A 84 9.09 16.53 -11.04
CA ALA A 84 9.32 15.09 -10.98
C ALA A 84 9.50 14.59 -9.54
N PHE A 85 10.27 15.30 -8.72
CA PHE A 85 10.49 14.96 -7.31
C PHE A 85 9.18 14.97 -6.51
N LEU A 86 8.37 16.02 -6.68
CA LEU A 86 7.10 16.15 -5.96
C LEU A 86 6.10 15.06 -6.38
N LEU A 87 5.98 14.79 -7.68
CA LEU A 87 5.13 13.72 -8.21
C LEU A 87 5.57 12.35 -7.67
N LEU A 88 6.87 12.05 -7.69
CA LEU A 88 7.38 10.79 -7.16
C LEU A 88 7.14 10.67 -5.64
N ALA A 89 7.32 11.76 -4.89
CA ALA A 89 7.06 11.77 -3.44
C ALA A 89 5.58 11.54 -3.13
N VAL A 90 4.66 12.24 -3.83
CA VAL A 90 3.21 12.04 -3.66
C VAL A 90 2.81 10.61 -3.99
N ALA A 91 3.31 10.05 -5.09
CA ALA A 91 3.06 8.66 -5.47
C ALA A 91 3.55 7.68 -4.38
N MET A 92 4.79 7.86 -3.91
CA MET A 92 5.40 7.02 -2.88
C MET A 92 4.61 7.03 -1.57
N PHE A 93 4.30 8.22 -1.04
CA PHE A 93 3.60 8.35 0.23
C PHE A 93 2.13 7.92 0.13
N ALA A 94 1.42 8.25 -0.95
CA ALA A 94 0.02 7.86 -1.10
C ALA A 94 -0.15 6.33 -1.10
N GLU A 95 0.71 5.62 -1.85
CA GLU A 95 0.65 4.17 -1.95
C GLU A 95 1.09 3.49 -0.64
N HIS A 96 2.22 3.90 -0.06
CA HIS A 96 2.74 3.26 1.15
C HIS A 96 1.91 3.59 2.40
N ALA A 97 1.34 4.79 2.52
CA ALA A 97 0.44 5.13 3.62
C ALA A 97 -0.86 4.34 3.54
N TYR A 98 -1.44 4.19 2.34
CA TYR A 98 -2.64 3.37 2.15
C TYR A 98 -2.37 1.91 2.54
N MET A 99 -1.24 1.34 2.09
CA MET A 99 -0.86 -0.03 2.43
C MET A 99 -0.62 -0.22 3.93
N LEU A 100 -0.02 0.78 4.61
CA LEU A 100 0.19 0.74 6.06
C LEU A 100 -1.14 0.79 6.83
N VAL A 101 -2.09 1.62 6.38
CA VAL A 101 -3.44 1.71 6.96
C VAL A 101 -4.25 0.42 6.68
N ALA A 102 -4.09 -0.17 5.50
CA ALA A 102 -4.70 -1.45 5.17
C ALA A 102 -4.14 -2.59 6.03
N ALA A 103 -2.83 -2.59 6.30
CA ALA A 103 -2.18 -3.60 7.15
C ALA A 103 -2.48 -3.42 8.65
N THR A 104 -2.64 -2.18 9.12
CA THR A 104 -2.97 -1.87 10.53
C THR A 104 -4.46 -1.93 10.85
N SER A 105 -5.32 -2.08 9.83
CA SER A 105 -6.74 -2.26 10.03
C SER A 105 -7.02 -3.57 10.79
N PRO A 106 -7.86 -3.57 11.85
CA PRO A 106 -8.00 -4.67 12.81
C PRO A 106 -8.69 -5.95 12.26
N LYS A 107 -8.76 -6.13 10.94
CA LYS A 107 -9.23 -7.38 10.32
C LYS A 107 -8.20 -8.53 10.39
N HIS A 108 -7.02 -8.32 10.97
CA HIS A 108 -6.02 -9.39 11.16
C HIS A 108 -5.61 -9.57 12.63
N PRO A 109 -6.44 -10.19 13.47
CA PRO A 109 -5.95 -10.86 14.68
C PRO A 109 -5.30 -12.19 14.26
N ALA A 110 -4.17 -12.12 13.55
CA ALA A 110 -3.32 -13.27 13.25
C ALA A 110 -1.82 -13.00 13.43
N LEU A 111 -1.44 -11.74 13.70
CA LEU A 111 -0.07 -11.38 14.12
C LEU A 111 0.12 -11.39 15.66
N ALA A 112 -0.90 -11.82 16.40
CA ALA A 112 -0.84 -12.01 17.86
C ALA A 112 -1.46 -13.35 18.32
N ALA A 113 -1.63 -14.33 17.41
CA ALA A 113 -1.95 -15.69 17.80
C ALA A 113 -0.65 -16.39 18.25
N TRP A 114 -0.54 -16.61 19.55
CA TRP A 114 0.61 -17.15 20.24
C TRP A 114 1.15 -18.48 19.69
N PRO A 115 2.44 -18.79 19.94
CA PRO A 115 3.01 -20.11 19.68
C PRO A 115 2.60 -21.09 20.78
N SER A 116 1.39 -21.64 20.74
CA SER A 116 1.01 -22.74 21.65
C SER A 116 -0.28 -23.48 21.26
N LEU A 117 -0.25 -24.28 20.19
CA LEU A 117 -0.78 -25.65 20.20
C LEU A 117 -0.32 -26.41 18.93
N PRO A 118 0.10 -27.69 19.03
CA PRO A 118 0.61 -28.44 17.89
C PRO A 118 -0.52 -29.23 17.22
N ASP A 119 -0.96 -28.78 16.04
CA ASP A 119 -1.57 -29.66 15.05
C ASP A 119 -1.09 -29.20 13.66
N ASP A 120 -0.76 -30.18 12.83
CA ASP A 120 0.28 -30.23 11.78
C ASP A 120 0.63 -28.92 10.98
N PRO A 121 1.85 -28.34 11.14
CA PRO A 121 2.17 -26.98 10.68
C PRO A 121 3.17 -26.83 9.51
N ARG A 122 3.64 -27.93 8.88
CA ARG A 122 4.92 -27.85 8.11
C ARG A 122 4.85 -27.30 6.68
N THR A 123 3.70 -27.26 6.02
CA THR A 123 3.60 -26.75 4.63
C THR A 123 3.03 -25.33 4.54
N SER A 124 2.01 -24.99 5.33
CA SER A 124 1.39 -23.64 5.32
C SER A 124 2.28 -22.58 5.99
N SER A 125 3.05 -22.96 7.02
CA SER A 125 3.99 -22.06 7.72
C SER A 125 5.14 -21.57 6.84
N SER A 126 5.61 -22.41 5.90
CA SER A 126 6.67 -22.04 4.96
C SER A 126 6.19 -21.04 3.91
N ALA A 127 4.97 -21.24 3.39
CA ALA A 127 4.37 -20.32 2.41
C ALA A 127 4.08 -18.94 3.01
N ALA A 128 3.53 -18.87 4.22
CA ALA A 128 3.25 -17.59 4.89
C ALA A 128 4.55 -16.82 5.24
N ARG A 129 5.60 -17.51 5.71
CA ARG A 129 6.91 -16.90 6.00
C ARG A 129 7.61 -16.39 4.75
N THR A 130 7.59 -17.16 3.66
CA THR A 130 8.18 -16.73 2.39
C THR A 130 7.44 -15.53 1.79
N LEU A 131 6.11 -15.47 1.92
CA LEU A 131 5.30 -14.32 1.47
C LEU A 131 5.59 -13.05 2.30
N THR A 132 5.69 -13.20 3.61
CA THR A 132 6.03 -12.09 4.53
C THR A 132 7.44 -11.57 4.28
N LEU A 133 8.41 -12.46 4.09
CA LEU A 133 9.78 -12.09 3.75
C LEU A 133 9.86 -11.36 2.41
N ARG A 134 9.12 -11.83 1.39
CA ARG A 134 9.01 -11.16 0.09
C ARG A 134 8.45 -9.75 0.22
N ALA A 135 7.36 -9.57 0.97
CA ALA A 135 6.77 -8.25 1.20
C ALA A 135 7.73 -7.30 1.94
N CYS A 136 8.44 -7.81 2.95
CA CYS A 136 9.47 -7.04 3.67
C CYS A 136 10.61 -6.61 2.75
N PHE A 137 11.13 -7.53 1.93
CA PHE A 137 12.20 -7.24 0.98
C PHE A 137 11.78 -6.22 -0.07
N LEU A 138 10.58 -6.36 -0.65
CA LEU A 138 10.03 -5.42 -1.62
C LEU A 138 9.84 -4.03 -0.99
N PHE A 139 9.35 -3.96 0.25
CA PHE A 139 9.18 -2.70 0.98
C PHE A 139 10.51 -1.99 1.16
N LEU A 140 11.51 -2.68 1.74
CA LEU A 140 12.85 -2.11 1.94
C LEU A 140 13.49 -1.67 0.62
N THR A 141 13.40 -2.51 -0.41
CA THR A 141 13.96 -2.19 -1.74
C THR A 141 13.30 -0.94 -2.33
N THR A 142 11.98 -0.79 -2.17
CA THR A 142 11.25 0.38 -2.67
C THR A 142 11.72 1.67 -2.01
N TRP A 143 11.94 1.66 -0.68
CA TRP A 143 12.49 2.80 0.05
C TRP A 143 13.93 3.12 -0.35
N ILE A 144 14.76 2.11 -0.56
CA ILE A 144 16.15 2.30 -1.00
C ILE A 144 16.18 2.93 -2.40
N CYS A 145 15.42 2.38 -3.36
CA CYS A 145 15.32 2.93 -4.72
C CYS A 145 14.79 4.37 -4.70
N PHE A 146 13.78 4.64 -3.86
CA PHE A 146 13.22 5.99 -3.72
C PHE A 146 14.25 6.97 -3.14
N ALA A 147 14.98 6.55 -2.11
CA ALA A 147 16.02 7.38 -1.50
C ALA A 147 17.14 7.71 -2.50
N ILE A 148 17.57 6.74 -3.31
CA ILE A 148 18.56 6.97 -4.37
C ILE A 148 18.01 7.98 -5.40
N ALA A 149 16.79 7.77 -5.89
CA ALA A 149 16.15 8.71 -6.82
C ALA A 149 16.04 10.12 -6.24
N ALA A 150 15.61 10.23 -4.97
CA ALA A 150 15.47 11.48 -4.25
C ALA A 150 16.81 12.23 -4.11
N VAL A 151 17.87 11.53 -3.69
CA VAL A 151 19.21 12.13 -3.55
C VAL A 151 19.72 12.62 -4.90
N LEU A 152 19.58 11.83 -5.97
CA LEU A 152 19.97 12.25 -7.31
C LEU A 152 19.20 13.50 -7.76
N LEU A 153 17.87 13.53 -7.57
CA LEU A 153 17.06 14.71 -7.90
C LEU A 153 17.45 15.94 -7.08
N ILE A 154 17.69 15.79 -5.77
CA ILE A 154 18.10 16.91 -4.90
C ILE A 154 19.45 17.47 -5.34
N ILE A 155 20.42 16.61 -5.68
CA ILE A 155 21.70 17.05 -6.24
C ILE A 155 21.47 17.84 -7.53
N GLY A 156 20.65 17.32 -8.45
CA GLY A 156 20.35 17.98 -9.71
C GLY A 156 19.68 19.34 -9.52
N ILE A 157 18.66 19.41 -8.66
CA ILE A 157 17.96 20.65 -8.31
C ILE A 157 18.93 21.65 -7.67
N GLY A 158 19.79 21.21 -6.75
CA GLY A 158 20.75 22.07 -6.07
C GLY A 158 21.76 22.69 -7.02
N VAL A 159 22.26 21.91 -7.98
CA VAL A 159 23.20 22.40 -9.00
C VAL A 159 22.50 23.35 -9.97
N GLU A 160 21.36 22.96 -10.56
CA GLU A 160 20.62 23.79 -11.54
C GLU A 160 20.06 25.09 -10.92
N SER A 161 19.81 25.12 -9.61
CA SER A 161 19.41 26.33 -8.88
C SER A 161 20.46 27.44 -8.98
N GLY A 162 21.75 27.06 -9.04
CA GLY A 162 22.86 27.99 -9.21
C GLY A 162 22.89 28.67 -10.57
N HIS A 163 22.17 28.15 -11.56
CA HIS A 163 22.14 28.62 -12.95
C HIS A 163 20.88 29.43 -13.30
N ILE A 164 20.04 29.77 -12.32
CA ILE A 164 18.81 30.55 -12.55
C ILE A 164 19.13 31.98 -12.99
N SER A 165 20.10 32.62 -12.33
CA SER A 165 20.44 34.03 -12.51
C SER A 165 21.93 34.17 -12.82
N GLN A 166 22.30 35.15 -13.64
CA GLN A 166 23.69 35.45 -13.98
C GLN A 166 24.47 34.28 -14.64
N TRP A 167 23.76 33.34 -15.28
CA TRP A 167 24.36 32.18 -15.97
C TRP A 167 25.29 32.58 -17.13
N ARG A 168 25.06 33.77 -17.73
CA ARG A 168 25.88 34.33 -18.79
C ARG A 168 27.15 35.04 -18.30
N ASN A 169 27.30 35.22 -16.98
CA ASN A 169 28.47 35.91 -16.43
C ASN A 169 29.69 34.99 -16.42
N PRO A 170 30.87 35.49 -16.83
CA PRO A 170 32.12 34.76 -16.79
C PRO A 170 32.48 34.29 -15.38
N LYS A 171 32.79 33.00 -15.20
CA LYS A 171 33.22 32.44 -13.90
C LYS A 171 34.58 31.73 -14.03
N PRO A 172 35.43 31.75 -12.97
CA PRO A 172 36.69 31.02 -12.95
C PRO A 172 36.51 29.51 -12.81
N GLY A 173 35.32 29.05 -12.40
CA GLY A 173 34.97 27.63 -12.34
C GLY A 173 33.47 27.42 -12.53
N CYS A 174 33.11 26.40 -13.30
CA CYS A 174 31.73 26.02 -13.57
C CYS A 174 31.50 24.61 -13.05
N HIS A 175 30.47 24.46 -12.22
CA HIS A 175 29.96 23.17 -11.81
C HIS A 175 28.87 22.74 -12.80
N VAL A 176 29.02 21.55 -13.37
CA VAL A 176 28.09 20.96 -14.34
C VAL A 176 27.79 19.54 -13.90
N ILE A 177 26.53 19.14 -14.05
CA ILE A 177 26.07 17.79 -13.74
C ILE A 177 26.57 16.81 -14.80
N ARG A 178 26.99 15.61 -14.38
CA ARG A 178 27.35 14.55 -15.34
C ARG A 178 26.12 14.10 -16.11
N PRO A 179 26.26 13.81 -17.43
CA PRO A 179 25.15 13.33 -18.22
C PRO A 179 24.60 12.02 -17.63
N GLY A 180 23.28 11.92 -17.60
CA GLY A 180 22.55 10.76 -17.11
C GLY A 180 22.16 10.80 -15.64
N LEU A 181 22.48 11.85 -14.89
CA LEU A 181 22.08 11.97 -13.48
C LEU A 181 20.56 12.06 -13.32
N PHE A 182 19.89 12.89 -14.13
CA PHE A 182 18.43 13.00 -14.08
C PHE A 182 17.77 11.74 -14.67
N ALA A 183 18.34 11.19 -15.75
CA ALA A 183 17.86 9.94 -16.33
C ALA A 183 17.93 8.77 -15.32
N ALA A 184 19.05 8.62 -14.62
CA ALA A 184 19.21 7.61 -13.57
C ALA A 184 18.20 7.79 -12.44
N ALA A 185 17.99 9.04 -12.00
CA ALA A 185 16.98 9.33 -10.97
C ALA A 185 15.56 8.94 -11.43
N GLY A 186 15.22 9.23 -12.69
CA GLY A 186 13.97 8.79 -13.30
C GLY A 186 13.82 7.28 -13.34
N ILE A 187 14.87 6.54 -13.70
CA ILE A 187 14.86 5.07 -13.72
C ILE A 187 14.63 4.50 -12.32
N PHE A 188 15.39 4.97 -11.31
CA PHE A 188 15.18 4.54 -9.93
C PHE A 188 13.78 4.88 -9.43
N GLY A 189 13.25 6.06 -9.78
CA GLY A 189 11.87 6.44 -9.47
C GLY A 189 10.82 5.54 -10.13
N LEU A 190 11.02 5.16 -11.40
CA LEU A 190 10.14 4.22 -12.09
C LEU A 190 10.19 2.83 -11.45
N ILE A 191 11.39 2.35 -11.09
CA ILE A 191 11.58 1.09 -10.36
C ILE A 191 10.83 1.13 -9.02
N THR A 192 10.93 2.22 -8.25
CA THR A 192 10.18 2.41 -7.01
C THR A 192 8.68 2.22 -7.21
N VAL A 193 8.10 2.84 -8.25
CA VAL A 193 6.67 2.72 -8.53
C VAL A 193 6.30 1.30 -8.95
N LEU A 194 7.11 0.63 -9.77
CA LEU A 194 6.89 -0.76 -10.15
C LEU A 194 6.98 -1.73 -8.95
N LEU A 195 7.91 -1.48 -8.02
CA LEU A 195 8.01 -2.25 -6.78
C LEU A 195 6.80 -2.00 -5.87
N GLY A 196 6.26 -0.78 -5.84
CA GLY A 196 4.98 -0.46 -5.21
C GLY A 196 3.83 -1.33 -5.75
N VAL A 197 3.67 -1.39 -7.08
CA VAL A 197 2.69 -2.28 -7.72
C VAL A 197 2.91 -3.74 -7.29
N GLY A 198 4.18 -4.19 -7.23
CA GLY A 198 4.54 -5.51 -6.73
C GLY A 198 4.10 -5.76 -5.28
N LEU A 199 4.24 -4.77 -4.40
CA LEU A 199 3.74 -4.82 -3.01
C LEU A 199 2.21 -4.93 -2.97
N TYR A 200 1.51 -4.14 -3.79
CA TYR A 200 0.05 -4.22 -3.90
C TYR A 200 -0.42 -5.60 -4.36
N LEU A 201 0.19 -6.16 -5.41
CA LEU A 201 -0.12 -7.51 -5.89
C LEU A 201 0.18 -8.58 -4.84
N THR A 202 1.28 -8.45 -4.10
CA THR A 202 1.65 -9.37 -3.01
C THR A 202 0.62 -9.32 -1.87
N ALA A 203 0.11 -8.13 -1.54
CA ALA A 203 -0.95 -7.98 -0.54
C ALA A 203 -2.27 -8.61 -1.03
N LEU A 204 -2.63 -8.42 -2.30
CA LEU A 204 -3.81 -9.06 -2.89
C LEU A 204 -3.71 -10.58 -2.88
N GLN A 205 -2.53 -11.14 -3.19
CA GLN A 205 -2.30 -12.59 -3.11
C GLN A 205 -2.46 -13.10 -1.68
N THR A 206 -1.92 -12.38 -0.69
CA THR A 206 -2.10 -12.70 0.72
C THR A 206 -3.57 -12.74 1.11
N GLN A 207 -4.35 -11.74 0.67
CA GLN A 207 -5.79 -11.68 0.94
C GLN A 207 -6.56 -12.82 0.28
N ARG A 208 -6.23 -13.18 -0.96
CA ARG A 208 -6.87 -14.29 -1.67
C ARG A 208 -6.64 -15.62 -0.96
N LEU A 209 -5.40 -15.92 -0.59
CA LEU A 209 -5.05 -17.15 0.13
C LEU A 209 -5.75 -17.22 1.49
N HIS A 210 -5.78 -16.12 2.24
CA HIS A 210 -6.48 -16.07 3.53
C HIS A 210 -7.98 -16.29 3.39
N GLN A 211 -8.60 -15.73 2.34
CA GLN A 211 -10.02 -15.89 2.09
C GLN A 211 -10.38 -17.32 1.67
N GLU A 212 -9.52 -17.99 0.90
CA GLU A 212 -9.67 -19.41 0.56
C GLU A 212 -9.57 -20.31 1.81
N GLU A 213 -8.60 -20.03 2.69
CA GLU A 213 -8.44 -20.73 3.96
C GLU A 213 -9.67 -20.55 4.88
N GLU A 214 -10.18 -19.32 4.99
CA GLU A 214 -11.41 -19.05 5.76
C GLU A 214 -12.63 -19.79 5.18
N ASN A 215 -12.80 -19.78 3.86
CA ASN A 215 -13.91 -20.47 3.20
C ASN A 215 -13.84 -21.98 3.43
N MET A 216 -12.64 -22.56 3.35
CA MET A 216 -12.41 -23.98 3.65
C MET A 216 -12.71 -24.29 5.12
N ARG A 217 -12.24 -23.46 6.06
CA ARG A 217 -12.49 -23.61 7.49
C ARG A 217 -13.98 -23.52 7.82
N ARG A 218 -14.72 -22.59 7.19
CA ARG A 218 -16.19 -22.47 7.33
C ARG A 218 -16.90 -23.70 6.76
N GLY A 219 -16.48 -24.19 5.59
CA GLY A 219 -17.02 -25.41 4.98
C GLY A 219 -16.84 -26.65 5.88
N ILE A 220 -15.64 -26.84 6.44
CA ILE A 220 -15.36 -27.93 7.39
C ILE A 220 -16.22 -27.77 8.65
N THR A 221 -16.29 -26.57 9.24
CA THR A 221 -17.11 -26.33 10.46
C THR A 221 -18.60 -26.62 10.22
N GLN A 222 -19.12 -26.34 9.02
CA GLN A 222 -20.51 -26.61 8.67
C GLN A 222 -20.77 -28.09 8.38
N ALA A 223 -19.79 -28.82 7.82
CA ALA A 223 -19.87 -30.26 7.59
C ALA A 223 -19.66 -31.10 8.86
N THR A 224 -18.89 -30.61 9.84
CA THR A 224 -18.65 -31.28 11.13
C THR A 224 -19.69 -30.94 12.20
N ARG A 225 -20.69 -30.09 11.91
CA ARG A 225 -21.82 -29.88 12.82
C ARG A 225 -22.56 -31.22 12.95
N PRO A 226 -22.58 -31.87 14.13
CA PRO A 226 -23.28 -33.14 14.29
C PRO A 226 -24.74 -32.92 13.89
N HIS A 227 -25.31 -33.84 13.11
CA HIS A 227 -26.75 -33.94 12.96
C HIS A 227 -27.34 -33.99 14.37
N GLN A 228 -27.88 -32.85 14.82
CA GLN A 228 -28.58 -32.75 16.07
C GLN A 228 -29.91 -33.47 15.83
N PHE A 229 -29.92 -34.77 16.13
CA PHE A 229 -31.12 -35.59 16.18
C PHE A 229 -32.16 -34.85 17.04
N PRO A 230 -33.42 -34.73 16.57
CA PRO A 230 -34.47 -34.17 17.42
C PRO A 230 -34.59 -35.06 18.68
N PRO A 231 -34.81 -34.47 19.87
CA PRO A 231 -34.90 -35.25 21.10
C PRO A 231 -36.05 -36.27 21.02
N PRO A 232 -35.90 -37.50 21.52
CA PRO A 232 -37.00 -38.43 21.65
C PRO A 232 -38.01 -37.86 22.65
N SER A 233 -39.25 -37.66 22.20
CA SER A 233 -40.39 -37.32 23.04
C SER A 233 -40.55 -38.39 24.13
N ALA A 234 -40.39 -37.98 25.39
CA ALA A 234 -40.56 -38.83 26.56
C ALA A 234 -42.01 -39.34 26.68
N PRO A 235 -42.25 -40.58 27.14
CA PRO A 235 -43.60 -41.13 27.31
C PRO A 235 -44.29 -40.48 28.50
N GLN A 236 -45.53 -39.99 28.29
CA GLN A 236 -46.42 -39.58 29.37
C GLN A 236 -46.74 -40.80 30.25
N ALA A 237 -46.13 -40.87 31.42
CA ALA A 237 -46.48 -41.81 32.46
C ALA A 237 -47.76 -41.31 33.17
N ALA A 238 -48.78 -42.17 33.13
CA ALA A 238 -50.02 -42.03 33.86
C ALA A 238 -49.79 -41.98 35.37
N HIS A 239 -50.50 -41.10 36.06
CA HIS A 239 -50.71 -41.18 37.51
C HIS A 239 -52.21 -41.26 37.80
N THR A 240 -52.63 -42.45 38.23
CA THR A 240 -53.93 -42.75 38.85
C THR A 240 -53.70 -43.11 40.32
N THR A 241 -54.26 -42.34 41.26
CA THR A 241 -54.69 -42.74 42.61
C THR A 241 -55.56 -41.60 43.17
N GLN A 242 -56.89 -41.68 43.19
CA GLN A 242 -57.82 -42.38 44.10
C GLN A 242 -57.98 -41.74 45.50
N GLY A 243 -59.19 -41.21 45.79
CA GLY A 243 -59.84 -41.32 47.10
C GLY A 243 -60.25 -40.02 47.83
N GLY A 244 -61.55 -39.71 47.87
CA GLY A 244 -62.15 -38.85 48.91
C GLY A 244 -63.38 -38.02 48.51
N ASP A 245 -64.56 -38.64 48.38
CA ASP A 245 -65.90 -38.01 48.42
C ASP A 245 -66.39 -37.87 49.90
N PRO A 246 -67.57 -37.26 50.25
CA PRO A 246 -68.56 -36.46 49.49
C PRO A 246 -69.11 -35.21 50.25
N ALA A 247 -69.95 -34.39 49.59
CA ALA A 247 -71.09 -33.56 50.09
C ALA A 247 -71.22 -32.29 49.22
N THR A 248 -72.35 -31.80 48.69
CA THR A 248 -73.79 -32.01 48.95
C THR A 248 -74.57 -31.25 47.84
N ILE A 249 -75.64 -31.84 47.28
CA ILE A 249 -77.03 -31.31 47.18
C ILE A 249 -77.19 -29.86 46.60
N ASN A 250 -77.90 -29.54 45.51
CA ASN A 250 -79.28 -29.88 45.12
C ASN A 250 -79.67 -29.35 43.70
N LYS A 251 -80.60 -30.05 43.03
CA LYS A 251 -81.80 -29.65 42.21
C LYS A 251 -81.75 -28.40 41.29
N ALA A 252 -82.40 -28.31 40.13
CA ALA A 252 -83.39 -29.05 39.32
C ALA A 252 -83.30 -28.43 37.88
N SER A 253 -83.75 -28.99 36.75
CA SER A 253 -85.13 -29.34 36.41
C SER A 253 -85.17 -29.94 34.98
N THR A 254 -86.19 -30.75 34.78
CA THR A 254 -86.60 -31.51 33.59
C THR A 254 -87.35 -30.68 32.54
N SER A 255 -87.42 -31.22 31.31
CA SER A 255 -88.36 -30.96 30.18
C SER A 255 -87.95 -29.82 29.24
N ALA A 256 -88.04 -29.93 27.91
CA ALA A 256 -88.82 -30.83 27.04
C ALA A 256 -88.02 -31.28 25.80
#